data_AF-A0A2E5S1C5-F1
#
_entry.id   AF-A0A2E5S1C5-F1
#
_cell.length_a   1.000
_cell.length_b   1.000
_cell.length_c   1.000
_cell.angle_alpha   90.00
_cell.angle_beta   90.00
_cell.angle_gamma   90.00
#
_symmetry.space_group_name_H-M   'P 1'
#
loop_
_entity.id
_entity.type
_entity.pdbx_description
1 polymer ?
#
loop_
_entity_poly.entity_id
_entity_poly.type
_entity_poly.pdbx_seq_one_letter_code
_entity_poly.pdbx_strand_id
1 'polypeptide(L)'
;MDQYIIDQRSPELKAELKEREKSIADLRALDAPLESPYTDRNAPVLNLINAILKGRKEQAQTSFIVDQDQFISTYWIHHSDLYTLDPGRNFEKAFFVHDLFQQRHLESLIEEYKNQGWEVKGIEWESTRKFGNVLLHRVKYVELTNGSDIEYFTSIRTVLENHGKFKVVSLARD
;
A
#
# COMPACT_ATOMS: atom_id res chain seq x y z
N MET A 1 13.36 30.81 -20.48
CA MET A 1 14.15 29.91 -21.35
C MET A 1 13.61 28.47 -21.34
N ASP A 2 12.47 28.20 -20.71
CA ASP A 2 11.93 26.82 -20.61
C ASP A 2 10.88 26.46 -21.68
N GLN A 3 10.32 27.45 -22.39
CA GLN A 3 9.36 27.21 -23.47
C GLN A 3 10.00 26.57 -24.71
N TYR A 4 11.31 26.73 -24.90
CA TYR A 4 12.03 26.34 -26.12
C TYR A 4 12.47 24.86 -26.14
N ILE A 5 12.49 24.19 -24.98
CA ILE A 5 12.91 22.78 -24.87
C ILE A 5 11.75 21.82 -25.18
N ILE A 6 10.51 22.31 -25.07
CA ILE A 6 9.30 21.50 -25.33
C ILE A 6 9.07 21.31 -26.84
N ASP A 7 9.61 22.19 -27.69
CA ASP A 7 9.22 22.25 -29.10
C ASP A 7 10.01 21.33 -30.05
N GLN A 8 11.05 20.65 -29.57
CA GLN A 8 11.86 19.71 -30.36
C GLN A 8 11.50 18.22 -30.17
N ARG A 9 10.48 17.89 -29.38
CA ARG A 9 10.05 16.50 -29.18
C ARG A 9 9.15 16.04 -30.34
N SER A 10 9.34 14.80 -30.82
CA SER A 10 8.54 14.26 -31.93
C SER A 10 7.03 14.35 -31.62
N PRO A 11 6.17 14.48 -32.63
CA PRO A 11 4.72 14.49 -32.44
C PRO A 11 4.22 13.29 -31.62
N GLU A 12 4.86 12.13 -31.73
CA GLU A 12 4.54 10.95 -30.94
C GLU A 12 4.83 11.16 -29.45
N LEU A 13 5.97 11.76 -29.11
CA LEU A 13 6.35 12.04 -27.71
C LEU A 13 5.42 13.08 -27.06
N LYS A 14 4.96 14.07 -27.82
CA LYS A 14 3.97 15.07 -27.35
C LYS A 14 2.58 14.43 -27.16
N ALA A 15 2.18 13.54 -28.06
CA ALA A 15 0.93 12.78 -27.94
C ALA A 15 0.96 11.83 -26.73
N GLU A 16 2.08 11.12 -26.55
CA GLU A 16 2.28 10.20 -25.43
C GLU A 16 2.31 10.96 -24.10
N LEU A 17 2.94 12.13 -24.04
CA LEU A 17 2.92 13.00 -22.85
C LEU A 17 1.50 13.49 -22.53
N LYS A 18 0.73 13.90 -23.53
CA LYS A 18 -0.65 14.37 -23.33
C LYS A 18 -1.60 13.25 -22.91
N GLU A 19 -1.39 12.04 -23.45
CA GLU A 19 -2.12 10.84 -23.04
C GLU A 19 -1.74 10.45 -21.59
N ARG A 20 -0.46 10.55 -21.21
CA ARG A 20 0.01 10.35 -19.84
C ARG A 20 -0.57 11.38 -18.88
N GLU A 21 -0.58 12.67 -19.23
CA GLU A 21 -1.19 13.73 -18.42
C GLU A 21 -2.69 13.49 -18.22
N LYS A 22 -3.38 13.02 -19.27
CA LYS A 22 -4.79 12.65 -19.20
C LYS A 22 -5.01 11.42 -18.30
N SER A 23 -4.22 10.35 -18.44
CA SER A 23 -4.29 9.20 -17.54
C SER A 23 -3.99 9.57 -16.09
N ILE A 24 -3.04 10.48 -15.83
CA ILE A 24 -2.76 10.99 -14.48
C ILE A 24 -3.94 11.83 -13.95
N ALA A 25 -4.60 12.61 -14.80
CA ALA A 25 -5.80 13.37 -14.43
C ALA A 25 -7.00 12.46 -14.15
N ASP A 26 -7.21 11.42 -14.96
CA ASP A 26 -8.26 10.42 -14.79
C ASP A 26 -7.99 9.57 -13.52
N LEU A 27 -6.73 9.28 -13.21
CA LEU A 27 -6.31 8.62 -11.96
C LEU A 27 -6.50 9.51 -10.73
N ARG A 28 -6.37 10.83 -10.87
CA ARG A 28 -6.73 11.80 -9.81
C ARG A 28 -8.25 11.92 -9.61
N ALA A 29 -9.04 11.46 -10.58
CA ALA A 29 -10.50 11.47 -10.55
C ALA A 29 -11.12 10.17 -9.97
N LEU A 30 -10.31 9.17 -9.61
CA LEU A 30 -10.78 7.97 -8.91
C LEU A 30 -11.15 8.31 -7.45
N ASP A 31 -12.42 8.68 -7.27
CA ASP A 31 -13.03 9.05 -5.98
C ASP A 31 -13.81 7.88 -5.35
N ALA A 32 -13.57 6.65 -5.82
CA ALA A 32 -14.27 5.47 -5.32
C ALA A 32 -13.98 5.26 -3.82
N PRO A 33 -15.00 5.21 -2.95
CA PRO A 33 -14.80 4.98 -1.52
C PRO A 33 -14.10 3.65 -1.28
N LEU A 34 -13.15 3.63 -0.34
CA LEU A 34 -12.50 2.39 0.05
C LEU A 34 -13.51 1.50 0.79
N GLU A 35 -13.75 0.30 0.26
CA GLU A 35 -14.54 -0.71 0.95
C GLU A 35 -13.74 -1.28 2.13
N SER A 36 -14.02 -0.75 3.31
CA SER A 36 -13.37 -1.18 4.54
C SER A 36 -14.29 -1.08 5.75
N PRO A 37 -14.26 -2.09 6.65
CA PRO A 37 -14.93 -1.98 7.93
C PRO A 37 -14.20 -1.02 8.88
N TYR A 38 -12.95 -0.66 8.60
CA TYR A 38 -12.13 0.14 9.52
C TYR A 38 -12.31 1.65 9.30
N THR A 39 -12.60 2.34 10.39
CA THR A 39 -12.79 3.81 10.45
C THR A 39 -11.69 4.52 11.26
N ASP A 40 -10.62 3.79 11.59
CA ASP A 40 -9.46 4.27 12.32
C ASP A 40 -8.20 3.64 11.71
N ARG A 41 -7.10 4.40 11.66
CA ARG A 41 -5.85 3.98 11.03
C ARG A 41 -5.14 2.83 11.75
N ASN A 42 -5.33 2.68 13.06
CA ASN A 42 -4.73 1.59 13.83
C ASN A 42 -5.52 0.29 13.64
N ALA A 43 -6.84 0.36 13.47
CA ALA A 43 -7.71 -0.82 13.36
C ALA A 43 -7.28 -1.87 12.31
N PRO A 44 -6.93 -1.52 11.05
CA PRO A 44 -6.48 -2.52 10.07
C PRO A 44 -5.11 -3.12 10.45
N VAL A 45 -4.21 -2.32 11.05
CA VAL A 45 -2.89 -2.78 11.54
C VAL A 45 -3.07 -3.77 12.68
N LEU A 46 -3.88 -3.42 13.67
CA LEU A 46 -4.17 -4.27 14.83
C LEU A 46 -4.87 -5.56 14.40
N ASN A 47 -5.82 -5.51 13.47
CA ASN A 47 -6.46 -6.71 12.96
C ASN A 47 -5.46 -7.62 12.24
N LEU A 48 -4.61 -7.05 11.38
CA LEU A 48 -3.58 -7.79 10.66
C LEU A 48 -2.61 -8.49 11.61
N ILE A 49 -2.02 -7.75 12.54
CA ILE A 49 -1.04 -8.31 13.48
C ILE A 49 -1.71 -9.34 14.38
N ASN A 50 -2.86 -9.06 14.99
CA ASN A 50 -3.54 -10.03 15.83
C ASN A 50 -3.92 -11.31 15.08
N ALA A 51 -4.27 -11.20 13.80
CA ALA A 51 -4.54 -12.35 12.96
C ALA A 51 -3.24 -13.14 12.68
N ILE A 52 -2.12 -12.47 12.41
CA ILE A 52 -0.79 -13.08 12.26
C ILE A 52 -0.40 -13.86 13.53
N LEU A 53 -0.45 -13.22 14.69
CA LEU A 53 -0.10 -13.81 15.99
C LEU A 53 -0.97 -15.03 16.35
N LYS A 54 -2.20 -15.08 15.84
CA LYS A 54 -3.15 -16.19 16.03
C LYS A 54 -3.15 -17.20 14.88
N GLY A 55 -2.32 -17.03 13.85
CA GLY A 55 -2.27 -17.88 12.67
C GLY A 55 -3.55 -17.89 11.82
N ARG A 56 -4.34 -16.81 11.85
CA ARG A 56 -5.64 -16.70 11.16
C ARG A 56 -5.49 -15.99 9.82
N LYS A 57 -5.02 -16.72 8.80
CA LYS A 57 -4.73 -16.16 7.46
C LYS A 57 -5.92 -15.41 6.85
N GLU A 58 -7.11 -16.00 6.84
CA GLU A 58 -8.31 -15.38 6.25
C GLU A 58 -8.67 -14.07 6.95
N GLN A 59 -8.56 -14.00 8.28
CA GLN A 59 -8.80 -12.79 9.04
C GLN A 59 -7.75 -11.71 8.72
N ALA A 60 -6.47 -12.10 8.57
CA ALA A 60 -5.40 -11.18 8.20
C ALA A 60 -5.65 -10.55 6.84
N GLN A 61 -6.11 -11.35 5.86
CA GLN A 61 -6.39 -10.90 4.49
C GLN A 61 -7.43 -9.77 4.42
N THR A 62 -8.41 -9.76 5.32
CA THR A 62 -9.42 -8.68 5.38
C THR A 62 -8.84 -7.29 5.64
N SER A 63 -7.61 -7.21 6.16
CA SER A 63 -6.93 -5.95 6.47
C SER A 63 -6.40 -5.24 5.23
N PHE A 64 -6.28 -5.93 4.10
CA PHE A 64 -5.62 -5.41 2.91
C PHE A 64 -6.56 -4.75 1.92
N ILE A 65 -5.97 -3.96 1.02
CA ILE A 65 -6.59 -3.60 -0.25
C ILE A 65 -6.78 -4.90 -1.03
N VAL A 66 -8.03 -5.20 -1.35
CA VAL A 66 -8.46 -6.48 -1.95
C VAL A 66 -8.93 -6.32 -3.39
N ASP A 67 -9.23 -5.09 -3.82
CA ASP A 67 -9.69 -4.81 -5.16
C ASP A 67 -8.53 -4.27 -6.02
N GLN A 68 -8.41 -4.82 -7.23
CA GLN A 68 -7.50 -4.38 -8.26
C GLN A 68 -7.69 -2.89 -8.59
N ASP A 69 -8.92 -2.38 -8.63
CA ASP A 69 -9.19 -0.97 -8.94
C ASP A 69 -8.66 -0.05 -7.82
N GLN A 70 -8.80 -0.48 -6.57
CA GLN A 70 -8.23 0.21 -5.40
C GLN A 70 -6.71 0.11 -5.38
N PHE A 71 -6.13 -1.02 -5.78
CA PHE A 71 -4.68 -1.17 -5.92
C PHE A 71 -4.12 -0.27 -7.03
N ILE A 72 -4.76 -0.23 -8.20
CA ILE A 72 -4.33 0.62 -9.33
C ILE A 72 -4.34 2.09 -8.90
N SER A 73 -5.43 2.55 -8.27
CA SER A 73 -5.58 3.92 -7.78
C SER A 73 -4.46 4.34 -6.82
N THR A 74 -3.83 3.38 -6.14
CA THR A 74 -2.86 3.60 -5.06
C THR A 74 -1.43 3.31 -5.49
N TYR A 75 -1.23 2.34 -6.37
CA TYR A 75 0.04 2.02 -7.04
C TYR A 75 0.59 3.23 -7.82
N TRP A 76 -0.27 3.93 -8.56
CA TRP A 76 0.13 5.13 -9.32
C TRP A 76 0.57 6.30 -8.44
N ILE A 77 0.07 6.37 -7.20
CA ILE A 77 0.47 7.37 -6.21
C ILE A 77 1.90 7.12 -5.72
N HIS A 78 2.33 5.86 -5.63
CA HIS A 78 3.64 5.47 -5.12
C HIS A 78 4.75 5.45 -6.16
N HIS A 79 4.42 5.35 -7.46
CA HIS A 79 5.35 4.97 -8.52
C HIS A 79 5.31 5.92 -9.74
N SER A 80 5.10 7.23 -9.51
CA SER A 80 5.18 8.25 -10.57
C SER A 80 6.51 8.22 -11.35
N ASP A 81 7.55 7.65 -10.76
CA ASP A 81 8.93 7.69 -11.28
C ASP A 81 9.38 6.34 -11.86
N LEU A 82 8.70 5.22 -11.54
CA LEU A 82 9.05 3.87 -12.03
C LEU A 82 8.58 3.59 -13.48
N TYR A 83 8.00 4.59 -14.13
CA TYR A 83 7.67 4.58 -15.57
C TYR A 83 8.88 4.51 -16.50
N THR A 84 10.11 4.59 -15.99
CA THR A 84 11.30 4.64 -16.85
C THR A 84 11.91 3.28 -17.18
N LEU A 85 11.47 2.16 -16.59
CA LEU A 85 12.19 0.87 -16.75
C LEU A 85 11.38 -0.34 -17.21
N ASP A 86 10.05 -0.28 -17.35
CA ASP A 86 9.30 -1.39 -17.97
C ASP A 86 8.25 -0.88 -18.98
N PRO A 87 8.49 -1.02 -20.30
CA PRO A 87 7.52 -0.71 -21.33
C PRO A 87 6.38 -1.76 -21.45
N GLY A 88 6.35 -2.81 -20.62
CA GLY A 88 5.35 -3.89 -20.59
C GLY A 88 4.16 -3.62 -19.68
N ARG A 89 3.31 -2.66 -20.06
CA ARG A 89 2.07 -2.21 -19.37
C ARG A 89 1.00 -3.31 -19.21
N ASN A 90 0.96 -4.04 -18.10
CA ASN A 90 -0.29 -4.69 -17.65
C ASN A 90 -0.44 -4.57 -16.12
N PHE A 91 -1.35 -3.70 -15.69
CA PHE A 91 -1.68 -3.44 -14.28
C PHE A 91 -2.26 -4.67 -13.56
N GLU A 92 -2.98 -5.55 -14.25
CA GLU A 92 -3.48 -6.82 -13.70
C GLU A 92 -2.31 -7.71 -13.29
N LYS A 93 -1.25 -7.73 -14.12
CA LYS A 93 -0.03 -8.48 -13.79
C LYS A 93 0.70 -7.88 -12.59
N ALA A 94 0.78 -6.55 -12.49
CA ALA A 94 1.39 -5.89 -11.34
C ALA A 94 0.62 -6.15 -10.04
N PHE A 95 -0.71 -6.09 -10.08
CA PHE A 95 -1.58 -6.44 -8.96
C PHE A 95 -1.42 -7.92 -8.57
N PHE A 96 -1.47 -8.84 -9.53
CA PHE A 96 -1.31 -10.28 -9.28
C PHE A 96 0.04 -10.61 -8.65
N VAL A 97 1.12 -10.01 -9.14
CA VAL A 97 2.47 -10.20 -8.58
C VAL A 97 2.54 -9.62 -7.17
N HIS A 98 1.97 -8.44 -6.94
CA HIS A 98 1.92 -7.83 -5.62
C HIS A 98 1.13 -8.68 -4.62
N ASP A 99 -0.09 -9.11 -4.98
CA ASP A 99 -0.91 -9.99 -4.15
C ASP A 99 -0.16 -11.29 -3.86
N LEU A 100 0.44 -11.95 -4.87
CA LEU A 100 1.23 -13.16 -4.65
C LEU A 100 2.37 -12.97 -3.63
N PHE A 101 3.15 -11.88 -3.76
CA PHE A 101 4.21 -11.58 -2.81
C PHE A 101 3.66 -11.28 -1.42
N GLN A 102 2.58 -10.54 -1.34
CA GLN A 102 1.93 -10.20 -0.09
C GLN A 102 1.36 -11.42 0.63
N GLN A 103 0.75 -12.36 -0.10
CA GLN A 103 0.28 -13.64 0.44
C GLN A 103 1.45 -14.47 0.97
N ARG A 104 2.56 -14.56 0.22
CA ARG A 104 3.77 -15.28 0.66
C ARG A 104 4.40 -14.64 1.90
N HIS A 105 4.51 -13.32 1.94
CA HIS A 105 5.01 -12.61 3.11
C HIS A 105 4.10 -12.82 4.31
N LEU A 106 2.78 -12.75 4.12
CA LEU A 106 1.82 -13.01 5.18
C LEU A 106 1.97 -14.42 5.76
N GLU A 107 2.09 -15.44 4.90
CA GLU A 107 2.31 -16.82 5.33
C GLU A 107 3.61 -16.96 6.12
N SER A 108 4.71 -16.38 5.63
CA SER A 108 5.99 -16.38 6.35
C SER A 108 5.86 -15.74 7.73
N LEU A 109 5.20 -14.58 7.83
CA LEU A 109 5.02 -13.88 9.11
C LEU A 109 4.10 -14.65 10.06
N ILE A 110 3.08 -15.34 9.54
CA ILE A 110 2.25 -16.25 10.34
C ILE A 110 3.10 -17.36 10.93
N GLU A 111 3.92 -18.04 10.13
CA GLU A 111 4.79 -19.11 10.64
C GLU A 111 5.81 -18.57 11.66
N GLU A 112 6.31 -17.36 11.45
CA GLU A 112 7.31 -16.72 12.29
C GLU A 112 6.78 -16.25 13.64
N TYR A 113 5.50 -15.85 13.76
CA TYR A 113 4.99 -15.24 15.01
C TYR A 113 3.85 -16.01 15.67
N LYS A 114 3.18 -16.96 14.98
CA LYS A 114 1.99 -17.62 15.52
C LYS A 114 2.29 -18.33 16.85
N ASN A 115 1.37 -18.21 17.81
CA ASN A 115 1.40 -18.93 19.09
C ASN A 115 2.66 -18.71 19.96
N GLN A 116 3.41 -17.63 19.75
CA GLN A 116 4.59 -17.32 20.55
C GLN A 116 4.31 -16.48 21.80
N GLY A 117 3.07 -16.04 22.02
CA GLY A 117 2.69 -15.22 23.18
C GLY A 117 2.94 -13.72 23.02
N TRP A 118 3.30 -13.26 21.82
CA TRP A 118 3.40 -11.83 21.52
C TRP A 118 2.05 -11.13 21.63
N GLU A 119 2.07 -9.89 22.09
CA GLU A 119 0.93 -8.98 22.17
C GLU A 119 1.30 -7.62 21.57
N VAL A 120 0.33 -6.91 21.00
CA VAL A 120 0.55 -5.58 20.46
C VAL A 120 0.48 -4.54 21.57
N LYS A 121 1.57 -3.79 21.77
CA LYS A 121 1.63 -2.70 22.74
C LYS A 121 1.36 -1.32 22.13
N GLY A 122 1.82 -1.08 20.91
CA GLY A 122 1.67 0.21 20.26
C GLY A 122 2.01 0.19 18.77
N ILE A 123 1.62 1.25 18.06
CA ILE A 123 1.94 1.47 16.65
C ILE A 123 2.60 2.84 16.55
N GLU A 124 3.82 2.86 16.03
CA GLU A 124 4.57 4.09 15.77
C GLU A 124 4.43 4.48 14.31
N TRP A 125 4.10 5.75 14.06
CA TRP A 125 3.84 6.28 12.73
C TRP A 125 5.01 7.17 12.29
N GLU A 126 5.50 6.97 11.07
CA GLU A 126 6.61 7.76 10.54
C GLU A 126 6.13 9.08 9.94
N SER A 127 5.14 9.02 9.04
CA SER A 127 4.65 10.19 8.32
C SER A 127 3.28 9.96 7.70
N THR A 128 2.63 11.03 7.26
CA THR A 128 1.41 10.96 6.44
C THR A 128 1.60 11.82 5.18
N ARG A 129 1.25 11.29 4.01
CA ARG A 129 1.32 11.99 2.73
C ARG A 129 -0.04 12.00 2.06
N LYS A 130 -0.43 13.16 1.50
CA LYS A 130 -1.70 13.33 0.79
C LYS A 130 -1.51 13.27 -0.72
N PHE A 131 -2.40 12.57 -1.40
CA PHE A 131 -2.43 12.44 -2.85
C PHE A 131 -3.87 12.48 -3.34
N GLY A 132 -4.30 13.63 -3.85
CA GLY A 132 -5.72 13.85 -4.16
C GLY A 132 -6.58 13.70 -2.91
N ASN A 133 -7.56 12.80 -2.96
CA ASN A 133 -8.48 12.49 -1.85
C ASN A 133 -7.97 11.38 -0.91
N VAL A 134 -6.81 10.80 -1.21
CA VAL A 134 -6.21 9.70 -0.45
C VAL A 134 -5.13 10.22 0.50
N LEU A 135 -5.08 9.65 1.70
CA LEU A 135 -3.94 9.80 2.62
C LEU A 135 -3.21 8.46 2.74
N LEU A 136 -1.88 8.53 2.77
CA LEU A 136 -0.99 7.39 2.98
C LEU A 136 -0.24 7.59 4.29
N HIS A 137 -0.53 6.73 5.26
CA HIS A 137 0.11 6.73 6.57
C HIS A 137 1.23 5.70 6.57
N ARG A 138 2.48 6.16 6.70
CA ARG A 138 3.64 5.29 6.82
C ARG A 138 3.78 4.80 8.26
N VAL A 139 3.77 3.50 8.43
CA VAL A 139 4.03 2.85 9.72
C VAL A 139 5.53 2.72 9.88
N LYS A 140 6.06 3.19 11.01
CA LYS A 140 7.47 3.03 11.35
C LYS A 140 7.73 1.63 11.88
N TYR A 141 6.95 1.22 12.88
CA TYR A 141 6.94 -0.14 13.42
C TYR A 141 5.66 -0.38 14.25
N VAL A 142 5.36 -1.65 14.50
CA VAL A 142 4.43 -2.08 15.55
C VAL A 142 5.26 -2.68 16.69
N GLU A 143 5.07 -2.20 17.92
CA GLU A 143 5.75 -2.72 19.10
C GLU A 143 4.99 -3.96 19.60
N LEU A 144 5.71 -5.09 19.64
CA LEU A 144 5.24 -6.35 20.19
C LEU A 144 5.93 -6.61 21.52
N THR A 145 5.19 -7.19 22.47
CA THR A 145 5.74 -7.60 23.76
C THR A 145 5.41 -9.04 24.09
N ASN A 146 6.35 -9.75 24.69
CA ASN A 146 6.15 -11.09 25.25
C ASN A 146 6.85 -11.16 26.61
N GLY A 147 6.10 -10.92 27.68
CA GLY A 147 6.68 -10.74 29.01
C GLY A 147 7.60 -9.50 29.05
N SER A 148 8.89 -9.71 29.27
CA SER A 148 9.92 -8.65 29.25
C SER A 148 10.49 -8.37 27.87
N ASP A 149 10.26 -9.24 26.90
CA ASP A 149 10.85 -9.13 25.58
C ASP A 149 10.06 -8.13 24.73
N ILE A 150 10.78 -7.32 23.97
CA ILE A 150 10.23 -6.29 23.08
C ILE A 150 10.77 -6.55 21.68
N GLU A 151 9.87 -6.57 20.71
CA GLU A 151 10.19 -6.69 19.31
C GLU A 151 9.51 -5.59 18.48
N TYR A 152 10.20 -5.09 17.46
CA TYR A 152 9.68 -4.06 16.57
C TYR A 152 9.36 -4.66 15.21
N PHE A 153 8.07 -4.87 14.95
CA PHE A 153 7.57 -5.40 13.70
C PHE A 153 7.52 -4.29 12.63
N THR A 154 8.44 -4.33 11.66
CA THR A 154 8.58 -3.30 10.61
C THR A 154 7.92 -3.70 9.28
N SER A 155 7.32 -4.88 9.20
CA SER A 155 6.86 -5.43 7.92
C SER A 155 5.62 -4.75 7.35
N ILE A 156 4.81 -4.05 8.17
CA ILE A 156 3.71 -3.20 7.67
C ILE A 156 4.29 -1.85 7.29
N ARG A 157 4.17 -1.46 6.01
CA ARG A 157 4.76 -0.20 5.52
C ARG A 157 3.78 0.95 5.49
N THR A 158 2.61 0.71 4.90
CA THR A 158 1.67 1.79 4.60
C THR A 158 0.25 1.36 4.88
N VAL A 159 -0.51 2.26 5.52
CA VAL A 159 -1.96 2.22 5.61
C VAL A 159 -2.53 3.32 4.75
N LEU A 160 -3.48 2.97 3.90
CA LEU A 160 -4.22 3.89 3.08
C LEU A 160 -5.49 4.33 3.79
N GLU A 161 -5.78 5.62 3.75
CA GLU A 161 -7.06 6.23 4.06
C GLU A 161 -7.69 6.81 2.80
N ASN A 162 -8.96 6.49 2.57
CA ASN A 162 -9.79 7.19 1.60
C ASN A 162 -11.19 7.36 2.18
N HIS A 163 -11.74 8.58 2.18
CA HIS A 163 -13.05 8.89 2.77
C HIS A 163 -13.24 8.37 4.21
N GLY A 164 -12.20 8.48 5.06
CA GLY A 164 -12.22 8.03 6.45
C GLY A 164 -12.25 6.50 6.65
N LYS A 165 -11.94 5.74 5.60
CA LYS A 165 -11.84 4.29 5.59
C LYS A 165 -10.39 3.86 5.41
N PHE A 166 -9.96 2.83 6.14
CA PHE A 166 -8.54 2.46 6.24
C PHE A 166 -8.26 1.03 5.80
N LYS A 167 -7.15 0.78 5.09
CA LYS A 167 -6.64 -0.58 4.74
C LYS A 167 -5.12 -0.60 4.70
N VAL A 168 -4.51 -1.76 4.98
CA VAL A 168 -3.08 -1.98 4.77
C VAL A 168 -2.80 -2.13 3.27
N VAL A 169 -1.82 -1.40 2.77
CA VAL A 169 -1.42 -1.44 1.36
C VAL A 169 -0.48 -2.60 1.10
N SER A 170 0.54 -2.77 1.92
CA SER A 170 1.58 -3.76 1.65
C SER A 170 2.28 -4.29 2.91
N LEU A 171 2.76 -5.52 2.77
CA LEU A 171 3.76 -6.13 3.63
C LEU A 171 5.08 -6.21 2.88
N ALA A 172 6.16 -5.74 3.49
CA ALA A 172 7.52 -5.86 2.94
C ALA A 172 8.48 -6.30 4.05
N ARG A 173 9.31 -7.30 3.75
CA ARG A 173 10.44 -7.68 4.61
C ARG A 173 11.62 -6.76 4.26
N ASP A 174 12.27 -6.19 5.27
CA ASP A 174 13.58 -5.53 5.09
C ASP A 174 14.67 -6.57 4.81
#